data_AF-A0A355FZL4-F1
#
_entry.id   AF-A0A355FZL4-F1
#
_cell.length_a   1.000
_cell.length_b   1.000
_cell.length_c   1.000
_cell.angle_alpha   90.00
_cell.angle_beta   90.00
_cell.angle_gamma   90.00
#
_symmetry.space_group_name_H-M   'P 1'
#
loop_
_entity.id
_entity.type
_entity.pdbx_description
1 polymer ?
#
loop_
_entity_poly.entity_id
_entity_poly.type
_entity_poly.pdbx_seq_one_letter_code
_entity_poly.pdbx_strand_id
1 'polypeptide(L)' 'MKFNPDLSGVLKDHTSRYSLVIAAAKRAREISEQAEQAGEIIIENSVSLALNDFVTGEYVLVEPEEIRNL' A
#
# COMPACT_ATOMS: atom_id res chain seq x y z
N MET A 1 -13.26 -13.37 3.60
CA MET A 1 -13.67 -12.09 4.23
C MET A 1 -13.23 -10.96 3.31
N LYS A 2 -14.10 -9.98 3.02
CA LYS A 2 -13.74 -8.87 2.11
C LYS A 2 -13.01 -7.79 2.93
N PHE A 3 -11.73 -7.58 2.67
CA PHE A 3 -10.95 -6.50 3.27
C PHE A 3 -11.36 -5.16 2.63
N ASN A 4 -11.81 -4.20 3.44
CA ASN A 4 -12.29 -2.89 3.00
C ASN A 4 -11.97 -1.84 4.08
N PRO A 5 -10.70 -1.43 4.19
CA PRO A 5 -10.24 -0.48 5.21
C PRO A 5 -10.75 0.94 4.91
N ASP A 6 -10.76 1.79 5.93
CA ASP A 6 -10.98 3.22 5.72
C ASP A 6 -9.72 3.86 5.12
N LEU A 7 -9.82 4.31 3.87
CA LEU A 7 -8.73 4.94 3.13
C LEU A 7 -8.78 6.47 3.20
N SER A 8 -9.74 7.05 3.92
CA SER A 8 -9.88 8.50 4.04
C SER A 8 -8.65 9.17 4.65
N GLY A 9 -7.92 8.47 5.52
CA GLY A 9 -6.65 8.91 6.09
C GLY A 9 -5.50 8.95 5.08
N VAL A 10 -5.45 7.97 4.17
CA VAL A 10 -4.38 7.80 3.19
C VAL A 10 -4.57 8.73 1.99
N LEU A 11 -5.82 8.99 1.60
CA LEU A 11 -6.16 9.86 0.46
C LEU A 11 -6.20 11.35 0.83
N LYS A 12 -5.55 11.76 1.93
CA LYS A 12 -5.41 13.17 2.31
C LYS A 12 -4.37 13.87 1.41
N ASP A 13 -4.44 15.19 1.38
CA ASP A 13 -3.42 16.07 0.79
C ASP A 13 -3.11 15.82 -0.70
N HIS A 14 -4.15 15.71 -1.52
CA HIS A 14 -4.08 15.54 -2.99
C HIS A 14 -3.57 14.18 -3.48
N THR A 15 -3.40 13.20 -2.59
CA THR A 15 -3.02 11.85 -3.00
C THR A 15 -4.05 11.23 -3.95
N SER A 16 -3.61 10.91 -5.16
CA SER A 16 -4.43 10.28 -6.18
C SER A 16 -4.73 8.82 -5.83
N ARG A 17 -5.96 8.39 -6.12
CA ARG A 17 -6.35 6.97 -5.99
C ARG A 17 -5.52 6.06 -6.90
N TYR A 18 -5.09 6.56 -8.05
CA TYR A 18 -4.21 5.81 -8.95
C TYR A 18 -2.83 5.59 -8.33
N SER A 19 -2.29 6.63 -7.68
CA SER A 19 -1.03 6.52 -6.94
C SER A 19 -1.16 5.52 -5.79
N LEU A 20 -2.29 5.52 -5.06
CA LEU A 20 -2.55 4.53 -4.02
C LEU A 20 -2.55 3.10 -4.56
N VAL A 21 -3.20 2.86 -5.69
CA VAL A 21 -3.20 1.53 -6.34
C VAL A 21 -1.78 1.11 -6.73
N ILE A 22 -1.01 2.01 -7.33
CA ILE A 22 0.37 1.73 -7.74
C ILE A 22 1.27 1.46 -6.52
N ALA A 23 1.17 2.29 -5.48
CA ALA A 23 1.94 2.13 -4.24
C ALA A 23 1.59 0.81 -3.53
N ALA A 24 0.31 0.46 -3.42
CA ALA A 24 -0.14 -0.80 -2.85
C ALA A 24 0.37 -2.00 -3.65
N ALA A 25 0.36 -1.94 -4.98
CA ALA A 25 0.89 -3.00 -5.82
C ALA A 25 2.41 -3.17 -5.67
N LYS A 26 3.16 -2.06 -5.56
CA LYS A 26 4.61 -2.09 -5.31
C LYS A 26 4.90 -2.71 -3.94
N ARG A 27 4.25 -2.21 -2.89
CA ARG A 27 4.44 -2.68 -1.52
C ARG A 27 4.05 -4.16 -1.35
N ALA A 28 2.95 -4.58 -1.98
CA ALA A 28 2.53 -5.98 -1.96
C ALA A 28 3.58 -6.92 -2.57
N ARG A 29 4.28 -6.50 -3.64
CA ARG A 29 5.37 -7.27 -4.24
C ARG A 29 6.56 -7.37 -3.29
N GLU A 30 6.96 -6.27 -2.66
CA GLU A 30 8.03 -6.28 -1.66
C GLU A 30 7.73 -7.24 -0.51
N ILE A 31 6.50 -7.23 0.03
CA ILE A 31 6.07 -8.13 1.10
C ILE A 31 6.18 -9.59 0.65
N SER A 32 5.72 -9.91 -0.55
CA SER A 32 5.80 -11.27 -1.10
C SER A 32 7.24 -11.71 -1.33
N GLU A 33 8.09 -10.85 -1.90
CA GLU A 33 9.52 -11.13 -2.13
C GLU A 33 10.28 -11.31 -0.81
N GLN A 34 10.00 -10.49 0.21
CA GLN A 34 10.62 -10.60 1.53
C GLN A 34 10.27 -11.94 2.20
N ALA A 35 9.00 -12.34 2.16
CA ALA A 35 8.60 -13.62 2.74
C ALA A 35 9.17 -14.81 1.98
N GLU A 36 9.22 -14.75 0.64
CA GLU A 36 9.85 -15.79 -0.16
C GLU A 36 11.34 -15.94 0.18
N GLN A 37 12.06 -14.82 0.30
CA GLN A 37 13.48 -14.81 0.69
C GLN A 37 13.71 -15.30 2.12
N ALA A 38 12.80 -15.00 3.04
CA ALA A 38 12.85 -15.46 4.42
C ALA A 38 12.37 -16.92 4.60
N GLY A 39 11.77 -17.51 3.57
CA GLY A 39 11.11 -18.82 3.66
C GLY A 39 9.84 -18.80 4.52
N GLU A 40 9.22 -17.63 4.70
CA GLU A 40 8.03 -17.43 5.51
C GLU A 40 6.76 -17.68 4.69
N ILE A 41 5.78 -18.37 5.29
CA ILE A 41 4.46 -18.58 4.68
C ILE A 41 3.54 -17.44 5.13
N ILE A 42 3.20 -16.56 4.19
CA ILE A 42 2.20 -15.52 4.43
C ILE A 42 0.81 -16.11 4.20
N ILE A 43 -0.02 -16.12 5.24
CA ILE A 43 -1.42 -16.57 5.17
C ILE A 43 -2.34 -15.44 4.70
N GLU A 44 -1.98 -14.21 5.06
CA GLU A 44 -2.70 -13.00 4.68
C GLU A 44 -2.31 -12.53 3.29
N ASN A 45 -3.26 -11.93 2.56
CA ASN A 45 -3.01 -11.42 1.23
C ASN A 45 -2.06 -10.20 1.31
N SER A 46 -0.96 -10.23 0.55
CA SER A 46 0.06 -9.17 0.53
C SER A 46 -0.49 -7.78 0.18
N VAL A 47 -1.57 -7.70 -0.61
CA VAL A 47 -2.26 -6.44 -0.90
C VAL A 47 -3.00 -5.90 0.33
N SER A 48 -3.58 -6.79 1.14
CA SER A 48 -4.26 -6.38 2.38
C SER A 48 -3.24 -5.89 3.41
N LEU A 49 -2.09 -6.57 3.52
CA LEU A 49 -0.96 -6.12 4.34
C LEU A 49 -0.44 -4.76 3.87
N ALA A 50 -0.19 -4.59 2.58
CA ALA A 50 0.26 -3.31 2.02
C ALA A 50 -0.71 -2.15 2.29
N LEU A 51 -2.01 -2.38 2.21
CA LEU A 51 -3.01 -1.37 2.55
C LEU A 51 -3.04 -1.07 4.05
N ASN A 52 -2.84 -2.08 4.89
CA ASN A 52 -2.74 -1.90 6.33
C ASN A 52 -1.53 -1.03 6.69
N ASP A 53 -0.37 -1.30 6.11
CA ASP A 53 0.86 -0.51 6.26
C ASP A 53 0.63 1.00 6.01
N PHE A 54 -0.19 1.35 5.02
CA PHE A 54 -0.54 2.75 4.74
C PHE A 54 -1.56 3.33 5.73
N VAL A 55 -2.54 2.53 6.15
CA VAL A 55 -3.59 2.98 7.08
C VAL A 55 -3.03 3.17 8.49
N THR A 56 -2.08 2.34 8.92
CA THR A 56 -1.39 2.48 10.21
C THR A 56 -0.33 3.59 10.19
N GLY A 57 0.10 4.03 9.00
CA GLY A 57 1.14 5.03 8.82
C GLY A 57 2.57 4.47 8.96
N GLU A 58 2.73 3.14 8.96
CA GLU A 58 4.05 2.50 8.88
C GLU A 58 4.74 2.83 7.55
N TYR A 59 3.94 3.03 6.49
CA TYR A 59 4.40 3.48 5.19
C TYR A 59 3.63 4.73 4.75
N VAL A 60 4.34 5.66 4.14
CA VAL A 60 3.76 6.90 3.59
C VAL A 60 3.88 6.89 2.08
N LEU A 61 2.76 7.18 1.42
CA LEU A 61 2.73 7.36 -0.02
C LEU A 61 3.25 8.76 -0.35
N VAL A 62 4.29 8.81 -1.19
CA VAL A 62 4.86 10.06 -1.68
C VAL A 62 4.68 10.11 -3.19
N GLU A 63 3.91 11.08 -3.65
CA GLU A 63 3.75 11.34 -5.08
C GLU A 63 4.90 12.22 -5.61
N PRO A 64 5.40 11.96 -6.82
CA PRO A 64 6.28 12.88 -7.53
C PRO A 64 5.63 14.27 -7.70
N GLU A 65 6.43 15.32 -7.67
CA GLU A 65 5.94 16.70 -7.79
C GLU A 65 5.18 16.94 -9.11
N GLU A 66 5.56 16.23 -10.17
CA GLU A 66 4.98 16.35 -11.51
C GLU A 66 3.51 15.94 -11.56
N ILE A 67 3.04 15.09 -10.63
CA ILE A 67 1.67 14.55 -10.64
C ILE A 67 0.80 15.02 -9.47
N ARG A 68 1.37 15.75 -8.51
CA ARG A 68 0.71 16.15 -7.25
C ARG A 68 -0.51 17.07 -7.42
N ASN A 69 -0.65 17.72 -8.58
CA ASN A 69 -1.71 18.69 -8.89
C ASN A 69 -2.46 18.39 -10.20
N LEU A 70 -2.34 17.17 -10.72
CA LEU A 70 -3.11 16.69 -11.89
C LEU A 70 -4.50 16.25 -11.46
#